data_AF-A0A3M2G9Z7-F1
#
_entry.id   AF-A0A3M2G9Z7-F1
#
_cell.length_a   1.000
_cell.length_b   1.000
_cell.length_c   1.000
_cell.angle_alpha   90.00
_cell.angle_beta   90.00
_cell.angle_gamma   90.00
#
_symmetry.space_group_name_H-M   'P 1'
#
loop_
_entity.id
_entity.type
_entity.pdbx_description
1 polymer ?
#
loop_
_entity_poly.entity_id
_entity_poly.type
_entity_poly.pdbx_seq_one_letter_code
_entity_poly.pdbx_strand_id
1 'polypeptide(L)'
;MALDESKIRFSELKREGFIPTKRKGPTGIGYTLETALGLKENNLALPDLDKIEIKAHRDGSSNLITLFTFNRNVWQINPLDAIRKYGSYDRNNRLGMYYTMSLKPNSAGLFLTVTESEISVQHTSGEVIAIWHLATLAERFMQKIPALLFISARTEERGGREYFHFYRAQLMEGTTPELLSDLFKTGDILVDLRLHDKRTRARNHGTGFRTSEDKLPKLFTHIRDI
;
A
#
# COMPACT_ATOMS: atom_id res chain seq x y z
N MET A 1 1.11 11.30 -19.20
CA MET A 1 1.15 12.72 -18.79
C MET A 1 2.53 13.04 -18.25
N ALA A 2 3.07 14.21 -18.57
CA ALA A 2 4.38 14.65 -18.07
C ALA A 2 4.27 15.27 -16.66
N LEU A 3 5.39 15.35 -15.93
CA LEU A 3 5.42 15.93 -14.59
C LEU A 3 4.98 17.40 -14.59
N ASP A 4 5.40 18.20 -15.57
CA ASP A 4 5.06 19.63 -15.62
C ASP A 4 3.58 19.86 -15.90
N GLU A 5 2.95 19.04 -16.75
CA GLU A 5 1.50 19.04 -16.91
C GLU A 5 0.79 18.70 -15.59
N SER A 6 1.33 17.73 -14.84
CA SER A 6 0.77 17.33 -13.55
C SER A 6 0.86 18.44 -12.50
N LYS A 7 1.97 19.21 -12.48
CA LYS A 7 2.14 20.38 -11.59
C LYS A 7 1.12 21.49 -11.88
N ILE A 8 0.85 21.76 -13.15
CA ILE A 8 -0.14 22.75 -13.57
C ILE A 8 -1.53 22.34 -13.08
N ARG A 9 -1.95 21.10 -13.39
CA ARG A 9 -3.25 20.55 -12.96
C ARG A 9 -3.38 20.49 -11.44
N PHE A 10 -2.32 20.13 -10.73
CA PHE A 10 -2.32 20.12 -9.27
C PHE A 10 -2.47 21.54 -8.68
N SER A 11 -1.81 22.53 -9.27
CA SER A 11 -1.93 23.94 -8.86
C SER A 11 -3.36 24.45 -9.03
N GLU A 12 -4.04 24.05 -10.11
CA GLU A 12 -5.46 24.35 -10.33
C GLU A 12 -6.35 23.67 -9.28
N LEU A 13 -6.17 22.36 -9.08
CA LEU A 13 -6.91 21.58 -8.10
C LEU A 13 -6.75 22.13 -6.67
N LYS A 14 -5.54 22.55 -6.30
CA LYS A 14 -5.25 23.16 -5.01
C LYS A 14 -6.01 24.47 -4.80
N ARG A 15 -6.19 25.28 -5.85
CA ARG A 15 -6.98 26.53 -5.82
C ARG A 15 -8.48 26.30 -5.77
N GLU A 16 -8.97 25.19 -6.34
CA GLU A 16 -10.39 24.81 -6.31
C GLU A 16 -10.90 24.54 -4.89
N GLY A 17 -10.00 24.19 -3.96
CA GLY A 17 -10.36 23.94 -2.56
C GLY A 17 -10.95 22.55 -2.38
N PHE A 18 -12.05 22.45 -1.65
CA PHE A 18 -12.71 21.19 -1.37
C PHE A 18 -13.57 20.71 -2.54
N ILE A 19 -13.17 19.60 -3.16
CA ILE A 19 -13.93 18.94 -4.21
C ILE A 19 -14.61 17.67 -3.68
N PRO A 20 -15.82 17.34 -4.14
CA PRO A 20 -16.54 16.17 -3.64
C PRO A 20 -15.87 14.87 -4.10
N THR A 21 -15.90 13.85 -3.24
CA THR A 21 -15.48 12.50 -3.63
C THR A 21 -16.24 12.00 -4.86
N LYS A 22 -15.51 11.34 -5.78
CA LYS A 22 -16.05 10.66 -6.95
C LYS A 22 -16.34 9.17 -6.69
N ARG A 23 -15.92 8.62 -5.55
CA ARG A 23 -16.14 7.21 -5.17
C ARG A 23 -16.26 7.07 -3.66
N LYS A 24 -17.29 6.37 -3.19
CA LYS A 24 -17.46 6.09 -1.75
C LYS A 24 -16.35 5.15 -1.24
N GLY A 25 -15.95 5.35 0.01
CA GLY A 25 -15.04 4.46 0.73
C GLY A 25 -13.56 4.83 0.62
N PRO A 26 -12.66 3.97 1.12
CA PRO A 26 -11.24 4.31 1.31
C PRO A 26 -10.52 4.72 0.03
N THR A 27 -10.86 4.11 -1.10
CA THR A 27 -10.30 4.39 -2.44
C THR A 27 -10.78 5.71 -3.04
N GLY A 28 -11.72 6.40 -2.40
CA GLY A 28 -12.30 7.65 -2.88
C GLY A 28 -11.28 8.75 -3.13
N ILE A 29 -10.30 8.89 -2.24
CA ILE A 29 -9.26 9.93 -2.35
C ILE A 29 -8.41 9.76 -3.61
N GLY A 30 -7.88 8.56 -3.84
CA GLY A 30 -7.03 8.26 -5.01
C GLY A 30 -7.81 8.42 -6.31
N TYR A 31 -9.00 7.81 -6.39
CA TYR A 31 -9.84 7.91 -7.57
C TYR A 31 -10.24 9.37 -7.89
N THR A 32 -10.53 10.17 -6.86
CA THR A 32 -10.88 11.59 -7.04
C THR A 32 -9.69 12.39 -7.55
N LEU A 33 -8.49 12.18 -6.98
CA LEU A 33 -7.25 12.81 -7.43
C LEU A 33 -6.94 12.45 -8.89
N GLU A 34 -6.89 11.16 -9.21
CA GLU A 34 -6.57 10.67 -10.56
C GLU A 34 -7.51 11.29 -11.59
N THR A 35 -8.82 11.27 -11.30
CA THR A 35 -9.80 11.86 -12.21
C THR A 35 -9.63 13.39 -12.34
N ALA A 36 -9.28 14.09 -11.27
CA ALA A 36 -9.02 15.53 -11.30
C ALA A 36 -7.76 15.88 -12.11
N LEU A 37 -6.72 15.02 -12.04
CA LEU A 37 -5.52 15.14 -12.87
C LEU A 37 -5.74 14.67 -14.32
N GLY A 38 -6.91 14.13 -14.66
CA GLY A 38 -7.21 13.61 -16.00
C GLY A 38 -6.58 12.25 -16.31
N LEU A 39 -6.19 11.51 -15.27
CA LEU A 39 -5.69 10.13 -15.40
C LEU A 39 -6.85 9.15 -15.52
N LYS A 40 -6.65 8.10 -16.33
CA LYS A 40 -7.56 6.97 -16.43
C LYS A 40 -7.09 5.85 -15.50
N GLU A 41 -7.99 5.37 -14.66
CA GLU A 41 -7.76 4.20 -13.80
C GLU A 41 -7.34 3.00 -14.66
N ASN A 42 -6.29 2.32 -14.24
CA ASN A 42 -5.81 1.11 -14.89
C ASN A 42 -5.27 0.12 -13.84
N ASN A 43 -5.08 -1.14 -14.23
CA ASN A 43 -4.59 -2.20 -13.34
C ASN A 43 -3.13 -2.58 -13.63
N LEU A 44 -2.35 -1.69 -14.24
CA LEU A 44 -0.95 -1.96 -14.58
C LEU A 44 -0.07 -1.81 -13.34
N ALA A 45 0.93 -2.68 -13.21
CA ALA A 45 1.98 -2.56 -12.20
C ALA A 45 3.07 -1.57 -12.63
N LEU A 46 2.66 -0.44 -13.20
CA LEU A 46 3.52 0.63 -13.70
C LEU A 46 3.15 1.96 -13.02
N PRO A 47 4.07 2.94 -13.00
CA PRO A 47 3.79 4.26 -12.43
C PRO A 47 2.68 5.00 -13.22
N ASP A 48 1.98 5.92 -12.55
CA ASP A 48 0.82 6.63 -13.14
C ASP A 48 1.22 7.72 -14.15
N LEU A 49 2.39 8.33 -13.92
CA LEU A 49 3.12 9.17 -14.87
C LEU A 49 4.33 8.40 -15.38
N ASP A 50 5.05 8.93 -16.38
CA ASP A 50 6.19 8.25 -17.04
C ASP A 50 7.04 7.35 -16.10
N LYS A 51 7.63 7.94 -15.06
CA LYS A 51 8.42 7.23 -14.03
C LYS A 51 8.04 7.66 -12.60
N ILE A 52 6.83 8.17 -12.41
CA ILE A 52 6.41 8.72 -11.11
C ILE A 52 5.05 8.11 -10.75
N GLU A 53 5.02 7.39 -9.64
CA GLU A 53 3.79 6.91 -9.02
C GLU A 53 3.10 8.08 -8.33
N ILE A 54 1.77 8.13 -8.37
CA ILE A 54 1.00 9.10 -7.58
C ILE A 54 0.31 8.37 -6.44
N LYS A 55 0.43 8.91 -5.22
CA LYS A 55 -0.38 8.45 -4.08
C LYS A 55 -0.97 9.61 -3.34
N ALA A 56 -2.26 9.52 -3.06
CA ALA A 56 -2.97 10.47 -2.22
C ALA A 56 -3.23 9.89 -0.83
N HIS A 57 -3.11 10.73 0.20
CA HIS A 57 -3.42 10.33 1.56
C HIS A 57 -4.13 11.44 2.33
N ARG A 58 -4.95 11.01 3.30
CA ARG A 58 -5.80 11.90 4.09
C ARG A 58 -4.96 12.42 5.25
N ASP A 59 -4.79 13.73 5.32
CA ASP A 59 -4.04 14.40 6.40
C ASP A 59 -4.58 13.97 7.77
N GLY A 60 -3.66 13.63 8.68
CA GLY A 60 -3.96 13.12 10.03
C GLY A 60 -4.47 11.67 10.09
N SER A 61 -4.52 10.94 8.97
CA SER A 61 -4.98 9.54 8.98
C SER A 61 -3.89 8.58 9.44
N SER A 62 -4.22 7.68 10.37
CA SER A 62 -3.32 6.58 10.77
C SER A 62 -3.34 5.39 9.79
N ASN A 63 -4.01 5.52 8.64
CA ASN A 63 -4.10 4.45 7.65
C ASN A 63 -2.76 4.24 6.97
N LEU A 64 -2.38 2.96 6.79
CA LEU A 64 -1.17 2.61 6.06
C LEU A 64 -1.31 2.96 4.57
N ILE A 65 -0.21 3.37 3.94
CA ILE A 65 -0.08 3.60 2.51
C ILE A 65 0.35 2.28 1.86
N THR A 66 -0.41 1.83 0.86
CA THR A 66 0.00 0.66 0.08
C THR A 66 1.05 1.07 -0.94
N LEU A 67 2.25 0.49 -0.83
CA LEU A 67 3.34 0.71 -1.78
C LEU A 67 3.07 -0.12 -3.04
N PHE A 68 3.00 -1.44 -2.88
CA PHE A 68 2.71 -2.37 -3.97
C PHE A 68 2.04 -3.64 -3.43
N THR A 69 1.59 -4.50 -4.33
CA THR A 69 1.02 -5.80 -3.98
C THR A 69 1.74 -6.93 -4.70
N PHE A 70 2.11 -8.00 -3.99
CA PHE A 70 2.84 -9.11 -4.61
C PHE A 70 2.65 -10.44 -3.86
N ASN A 71 2.48 -11.53 -4.61
CA ASN A 71 2.04 -12.85 -4.08
C ASN A 71 2.51 -14.06 -4.89
N ARG A 72 3.31 -13.88 -5.94
CA ARG A 72 3.55 -14.96 -6.90
C ARG A 72 4.53 -15.98 -6.30
N ASN A 73 4.09 -17.24 -6.18
CA ASN A 73 4.89 -18.38 -5.70
C ASN A 73 5.50 -18.21 -4.30
N VAL A 74 4.75 -17.58 -3.38
CA VAL A 74 5.25 -17.23 -2.04
C VAL A 74 4.80 -18.22 -0.96
N TRP A 75 3.67 -18.88 -1.18
CA TRP A 75 3.02 -19.73 -0.19
C TRP A 75 3.72 -21.08 -0.05
N GLN A 76 4.05 -21.46 1.18
CA GLN A 76 4.68 -22.74 1.52
C GLN A 76 3.65 -23.80 1.91
N ILE A 77 2.43 -23.36 2.23
CA ILE A 77 1.26 -24.22 2.45
C ILE A 77 0.13 -23.78 1.52
N ASN A 78 -0.85 -24.65 1.27
CA ASN A 78 -2.01 -24.27 0.47
C ASN A 78 -2.71 -23.05 1.12
N PRO A 79 -2.95 -21.95 0.38
CA PRO A 79 -3.54 -20.76 0.98
C PRO A 79 -4.92 -20.97 1.60
N LEU A 80 -5.71 -21.93 1.09
CA LEU A 80 -7.02 -22.27 1.67
C LEU A 80 -6.85 -22.96 3.03
N ASP A 81 -5.88 -23.87 3.13
CA ASP A 81 -5.57 -24.56 4.38
C ASP A 81 -4.99 -23.59 5.42
N ALA A 82 -4.15 -22.64 4.98
CA ALA A 82 -3.68 -21.54 5.83
C ALA A 82 -4.84 -20.75 6.44
N ILE A 83 -5.83 -20.39 5.62
CA ILE A 83 -7.02 -19.66 6.09
C ILE A 83 -7.83 -20.49 7.09
N ARG A 84 -8.01 -21.79 6.82
CA ARG A 84 -8.77 -22.67 7.72
C ARG A 84 -8.07 -22.90 9.05
N LYS A 85 -6.74 -22.92 9.04
CA LYS A 85 -5.90 -23.16 10.22
C LYS A 85 -5.70 -21.90 11.06
N TYR A 86 -5.47 -20.76 10.43
CA TYR A 86 -5.02 -19.53 11.10
C TYR A 86 -5.94 -18.33 10.91
N GLY A 87 -6.98 -18.44 10.09
CA GLY A 87 -7.89 -17.33 9.81
C GLY A 87 -8.87 -17.07 10.96
N SER A 88 -9.51 -15.91 10.89
CA SER A 88 -10.57 -15.49 11.79
C SER A 88 -11.80 -15.06 11.01
N TYR A 89 -12.98 -15.14 11.63
CA TYR A 89 -14.23 -14.66 11.04
C TYR A 89 -14.31 -13.14 11.10
N ASP A 90 -14.68 -12.51 9.99
CA ASP A 90 -15.06 -11.09 9.97
C ASP A 90 -16.52 -10.90 10.43
N ARG A 91 -16.96 -9.64 10.52
CA ARG A 91 -18.33 -9.28 10.97
C ARG A 91 -19.45 -9.86 10.10
N ASN A 92 -19.13 -10.29 8.87
CA ASN A 92 -20.07 -10.92 7.94
C ASN A 92 -19.95 -12.45 7.96
N ASN A 93 -19.33 -13.02 9.00
CA ASN A 93 -19.07 -14.44 9.16
C ASN A 93 -18.27 -15.06 8.01
N ARG A 94 -17.39 -14.28 7.39
CA ARG A 94 -16.46 -14.77 6.37
C ARG A 94 -15.12 -15.09 7.01
N LEU A 95 -14.69 -16.34 6.88
CA LEU A 95 -13.38 -16.80 7.34
C LEU A 95 -12.27 -16.29 6.42
N GLY A 96 -11.24 -15.66 7.00
CA GLY A 96 -10.13 -15.14 6.24
C GLY A 96 -8.90 -14.79 7.07
N MET A 97 -7.81 -14.54 6.36
CA MET A 97 -6.57 -13.97 6.90
C MET A 97 -6.50 -12.52 6.43
N TYR A 98 -7.10 -11.63 7.22
CA TYR A 98 -7.01 -10.19 7.07
C TYR A 98 -6.14 -9.64 8.20
N TYR A 99 -4.82 -9.82 8.06
CA TYR A 99 -3.85 -9.49 9.10
C TYR A 99 -2.78 -8.55 8.57
N THR A 100 -2.54 -7.47 9.32
CA THR A 100 -1.33 -6.66 9.20
C THR A 100 -0.23 -7.33 10.00
N MET A 101 0.69 -7.96 9.29
CA MET A 101 1.80 -8.70 9.87
C MET A 101 2.90 -7.73 10.30
N SER A 102 3.45 -7.97 11.49
CA SER A 102 4.59 -7.24 12.07
C SER A 102 5.63 -8.23 12.57
N LEU A 103 6.78 -7.76 13.05
CA LEU A 103 7.80 -8.60 13.69
C LEU A 103 7.31 -9.25 15.01
N LYS A 104 6.19 -8.78 15.56
CA LYS A 104 5.56 -9.35 16.76
C LYS A 104 4.40 -10.28 16.38
N PRO A 105 4.24 -11.42 17.08
CA PRO A 105 3.08 -12.29 16.92
C PRO A 105 1.76 -11.54 17.12
N ASN A 106 0.82 -11.78 16.20
CA ASN A 106 -0.56 -11.38 16.36
C ASN A 106 -1.34 -12.40 17.22
N SER A 107 -2.64 -12.18 17.41
CA SER A 107 -3.51 -13.07 18.21
C SER A 107 -3.66 -14.49 17.64
N ALA A 108 -3.36 -14.69 16.34
CA ALA A 108 -3.32 -15.99 15.70
C ALA A 108 -1.92 -16.64 15.74
N GLY A 109 -0.97 -16.07 16.49
CA GLY A 109 0.40 -16.56 16.60
C GLY A 109 1.26 -16.31 15.37
N LEU A 110 0.80 -15.52 14.39
CA LEU A 110 1.53 -15.24 13.15
C LEU A 110 2.39 -13.98 13.28
N PHE A 111 3.59 -13.98 12.73
CA PHE A 111 4.53 -12.86 12.72
C PHE A 111 5.43 -12.86 11.47
N LEU A 112 6.14 -11.76 11.26
CA LEU A 112 7.18 -11.62 10.25
C LEU A 112 8.54 -11.97 10.82
N THR A 113 9.33 -12.72 10.04
CA THR A 113 10.77 -12.85 10.24
C THR A 113 11.48 -12.31 9.01
N VAL A 114 12.55 -11.55 9.22
CA VAL A 114 13.36 -10.96 8.15
C VAL A 114 14.80 -11.43 8.31
N THR A 115 15.36 -11.99 7.24
CA THR A 115 16.77 -12.37 7.13
C THR A 115 17.49 -11.40 6.19
N GLU A 116 18.74 -11.68 5.84
CA GLU A 116 19.48 -10.89 4.86
C GLU A 116 18.92 -10.98 3.43
N SER A 117 18.20 -12.07 3.10
CA SER A 117 17.71 -12.32 1.75
C SER A 117 16.19 -12.41 1.65
N GLU A 118 15.48 -12.63 2.76
CA GLU A 118 14.08 -13.03 2.74
C GLU A 118 13.27 -12.37 3.84
N ILE A 119 11.97 -12.21 3.56
CA ILE A 119 10.93 -11.97 4.54
C ILE A 119 9.95 -13.14 4.52
N SER A 120 9.55 -13.61 5.70
CA SER A 120 8.63 -14.75 5.82
C SER A 120 7.52 -14.46 6.83
N VAL A 121 6.35 -15.02 6.59
CA VAL A 121 5.28 -15.16 7.58
C VAL A 121 5.45 -16.51 8.27
N GLN A 122 5.60 -16.49 9.59
CA GLN A 122 5.76 -17.68 10.41
C GLN A 122 4.71 -17.73 11.52
N HIS A 123 4.40 -18.93 11.98
CA HIS A 123 3.60 -19.17 13.18
C HIS A 123 4.50 -19.50 14.37
N THR A 124 4.06 -19.22 15.60
CA THR A 124 4.79 -19.52 16.85
C THR A 124 5.08 -21.00 17.07
N SER A 125 4.43 -21.90 16.33
CA SER A 125 4.75 -23.33 16.28
C SER A 125 5.98 -23.68 15.42
N GLY A 126 6.58 -22.70 14.72
CA GLY A 126 7.68 -22.90 13.78
C GLY A 126 7.25 -23.21 12.33
N GLU A 127 5.95 -23.22 12.02
CA GLU A 127 5.48 -23.44 10.64
C GLU A 127 5.69 -22.17 9.81
N VAL A 128 6.34 -22.31 8.66
CA VAL A 128 6.51 -21.22 7.68
C VAL A 128 5.34 -21.22 6.72
N ILE A 129 4.67 -20.09 6.58
CA ILE A 129 3.42 -19.95 5.83
C ILE A 129 3.67 -19.39 4.43
N ALA A 130 4.51 -18.35 4.35
CA ALA A 130 4.87 -17.71 3.10
C ALA A 130 6.27 -17.09 3.19
N ILE A 131 6.98 -17.04 2.05
CA ILE A 131 8.34 -16.51 1.91
C ILE A 131 8.38 -15.60 0.68
N TRP A 132 9.03 -14.45 0.81
CA TRP A 132 9.39 -13.56 -0.29
C TRP A 132 10.89 -13.27 -0.25
N HIS A 133 11.55 -13.31 -1.39
CA HIS A 133 12.92 -12.82 -1.52
C HIS A 133 12.93 -11.28 -1.58
N LEU A 134 13.81 -10.66 -0.78
CA LEU A 134 13.97 -9.20 -0.71
C LEU A 134 14.36 -8.61 -2.07
N ALA A 135 15.21 -9.29 -2.83
CA ALA A 135 15.58 -8.86 -4.18
C ALA A 135 14.36 -8.76 -5.11
N THR A 136 13.44 -9.73 -5.07
CA THR A 136 12.21 -9.70 -5.87
C THR A 136 11.26 -8.59 -5.39
N LEU A 137 11.17 -8.36 -4.08
CA LEU A 137 10.38 -7.26 -3.54
C LEU A 137 10.94 -5.90 -3.96
N ALA A 138 12.26 -5.73 -3.95
CA ALA A 138 12.93 -4.53 -4.41
C ALA A 138 12.67 -4.26 -5.89
N GLU A 139 12.79 -5.27 -6.75
CA GLU A 139 12.46 -5.16 -8.18
C GLU A 139 11.00 -4.69 -8.37
N ARG A 140 10.05 -5.31 -7.67
CA ARG A 140 8.63 -4.96 -7.75
C ARG A 140 8.34 -3.56 -7.24
N PHE A 141 8.98 -3.18 -6.14
CA PHE A 141 8.86 -1.86 -5.57
C PHE A 141 9.38 -0.81 -6.56
N MET A 142 10.61 -0.96 -7.08
CA MET A 142 11.21 0.00 -8.01
C MET A 142 10.52 0.03 -9.37
N GLN A 143 9.94 -1.09 -9.82
CA GLN A 143 9.11 -1.10 -11.02
C GLN A 143 7.85 -0.23 -10.85
N LYS A 144 7.21 -0.28 -9.67
CA LYS A 144 5.97 0.46 -9.41
C LYS A 144 6.22 1.88 -8.92
N ILE A 145 7.24 2.10 -8.08
CA ILE A 145 7.56 3.36 -7.41
C ILE A 145 9.07 3.67 -7.58
N PRO A 146 9.54 3.93 -8.82
CA PRO A 146 10.91 4.44 -9.02
C PRO A 146 11.06 5.88 -8.47
N ALA A 147 9.96 6.65 -8.51
CA ALA A 147 9.76 7.91 -7.83
C ALA A 147 8.29 8.03 -7.38
N LEU A 148 8.03 8.88 -6.39
CA LEU A 148 6.70 9.05 -5.83
C LEU A 148 6.31 10.53 -5.76
N LEU A 149 5.16 10.86 -6.34
CA LEU A 149 4.45 12.10 -6.09
C LEU A 149 3.38 11.85 -5.03
N PHE A 150 3.70 12.23 -3.79
CA PHE A 150 2.81 12.06 -2.64
C PHE A 150 1.97 13.31 -2.42
N ILE A 151 0.65 13.13 -2.44
CA ILE A 151 -0.33 14.22 -2.32
C ILE A 151 -1.07 14.13 -0.98
N SER A 152 -0.95 15.16 -0.15
CA SER A 152 -1.71 15.27 1.10
C SER A 152 -3.03 16.00 0.84
N ALA A 153 -4.12 15.47 1.39
CA ALA A 153 -5.45 16.04 1.28
C ALA A 153 -6.11 16.24 2.65
N ARG A 154 -6.62 17.44 2.90
CA ARG A 154 -7.56 17.66 4.01
C ARG A 154 -8.91 17.05 3.65
N THR A 155 -9.63 16.59 4.66
CA THR A 155 -10.95 15.99 4.50
C THR A 155 -11.99 16.73 5.30
N GLU A 156 -13.21 16.78 4.76
CA GLU A 156 -14.40 17.19 5.49
C GLU A 156 -15.61 16.41 4.97
N GLU A 157 -16.67 16.36 5.77
CA GLU A 157 -17.93 15.73 5.38
C GLU A 157 -19.03 16.78 5.29
N ARG A 158 -19.75 16.80 4.16
CA ARG A 158 -20.92 17.65 3.95
C ARG A 158 -22.10 16.75 3.58
N GLY A 159 -23.07 16.60 4.49
CA GLY A 159 -24.28 15.82 4.25
C GLY A 159 -24.02 14.34 3.88
N GLY A 160 -23.13 13.65 4.59
CA GLY A 160 -22.80 12.24 4.32
C GLY A 160 -21.91 12.01 3.10
N ARG A 161 -21.37 13.09 2.51
CA ARG A 161 -20.43 13.03 1.38
C ARG A 161 -19.09 13.60 1.79
N GLU A 162 -18.03 12.83 1.57
CA GLU A 162 -16.64 13.24 1.79
C GLU A 162 -16.18 14.23 0.70
N TYR A 163 -15.44 15.25 1.11
CA TYR A 163 -14.79 16.23 0.24
C TYR A 163 -13.28 16.24 0.54
N PHE A 164 -12.49 16.52 -0.50
CA PHE A 164 -11.03 16.54 -0.44
C PHE A 164 -10.51 17.91 -0.86
N HIS A 165 -9.65 18.51 -0.03
CA HIS A 165 -8.80 19.62 -0.46
C HIS A 165 -7.36 19.12 -0.56
N PHE A 166 -6.91 18.88 -1.80
CA PHE A 166 -5.54 18.48 -2.09
C PHE A 166 -4.62 19.70 -2.00
N TYR A 167 -3.79 19.79 -0.97
CA TYR A 167 -3.12 21.04 -0.60
C TYR A 167 -1.59 20.99 -0.67
N ARG A 168 -0.99 19.80 -0.68
CA ARG A 168 0.46 19.60 -0.72
C ARG A 168 0.83 18.47 -1.67
N ALA A 169 1.89 18.68 -2.45
CA ALA A 169 2.50 17.69 -3.31
C ALA A 169 3.99 17.60 -3.00
N GLN A 170 4.47 16.40 -2.69
CA GLN A 170 5.89 16.11 -2.46
C GLN A 170 6.39 15.12 -3.49
N LEU A 171 7.46 15.49 -4.19
CA LEU A 171 8.19 14.59 -5.07
C LEU A 171 9.34 13.94 -4.29
N MET A 172 9.33 12.61 -4.25
CA MET A 172 10.29 11.76 -3.54
C MET A 172 11.03 10.87 -4.54
N GLU A 173 12.35 10.89 -4.51
CA GLU A 173 13.23 10.24 -5.50
C GLU A 173 14.46 9.59 -4.84
N GLY A 174 15.13 8.72 -5.61
CA GLY A 174 16.38 8.08 -5.19
C GLY A 174 16.16 6.96 -4.17
N THR A 175 15.24 6.06 -4.48
CA THR A 175 15.03 4.82 -3.72
C THR A 175 16.05 3.74 -4.10
N THR A 176 16.34 2.81 -3.19
CA THR A 176 17.26 1.69 -3.42
C THR A 176 16.75 0.40 -2.75
N PRO A 177 17.21 -0.79 -3.20
CA PRO A 177 16.92 -2.05 -2.53
C PRO A 177 17.28 -2.07 -1.04
N GLU A 178 18.38 -1.42 -0.67
CA GLU A 178 18.90 -1.37 0.70
C GLU A 178 17.94 -0.60 1.61
N LEU A 179 17.46 0.58 1.17
CA LEU A 179 16.46 1.35 1.92
C LEU A 179 15.19 0.53 2.15
N LEU A 180 14.71 -0.18 1.13
CA LEU A 180 13.54 -1.05 1.26
C LEU A 180 13.78 -2.18 2.27
N SER A 181 14.94 -2.85 2.17
CA SER A 181 15.35 -3.94 3.06
C SER A 181 15.42 -3.49 4.52
N ASP A 182 16.06 -2.34 4.77
CA ASP A 182 16.21 -1.79 6.11
C ASP A 182 14.86 -1.50 6.76
N LEU A 183 13.88 -0.99 6.01
CA LEU A 183 12.55 -0.73 6.55
C LEU A 183 11.74 -2.00 6.84
N PHE A 184 12.01 -3.12 6.15
CA PHE A 184 11.48 -4.41 6.58
C PHE A 184 12.11 -4.86 7.90
N LYS A 185 13.44 -4.72 8.03
CA LYS A 185 14.20 -5.11 9.23
C LYS A 185 13.80 -4.29 10.46
N THR A 186 13.49 -2.99 10.29
CA THR A 186 13.02 -2.12 11.39
C THR A 186 11.53 -2.25 11.69
N GLY A 187 10.77 -2.94 10.83
CA GLY A 187 9.30 -3.05 10.94
C GLY A 187 8.55 -1.78 10.52
N ASP A 188 9.22 -0.86 9.80
CA ASP A 188 8.61 0.34 9.23
C ASP A 188 7.79 0.03 7.95
N ILE A 189 8.04 -1.12 7.31
CA ILE A 189 7.16 -1.72 6.30
C ILE A 189 6.50 -2.97 6.88
N LEU A 190 5.18 -3.01 6.75
CA LEU A 190 4.31 -4.10 7.19
C LEU A 190 3.77 -4.89 5.99
N VAL A 191 3.36 -6.13 6.25
CA VAL A 191 2.83 -7.03 5.23
C VAL A 191 1.36 -7.33 5.55
N ASP A 192 0.45 -6.91 4.68
CA ASP A 192 -0.98 -7.15 4.82
C ASP A 192 -1.40 -8.42 4.06
N LEU A 193 -1.72 -9.47 4.79
CA LEU A 193 -2.46 -10.61 4.26
C LEU A 193 -3.93 -10.21 4.05
N ARG A 194 -4.46 -10.51 2.86
CA ARG A 194 -5.83 -10.12 2.46
C ARG A 194 -6.51 -11.25 1.70
N LEU A 195 -6.75 -12.36 2.38
CA LEU A 195 -7.34 -13.57 1.80
C LEU A 195 -8.60 -14.01 2.54
N HIS A 196 -9.55 -14.61 1.82
CA HIS A 196 -10.70 -15.28 2.43
C HIS A 196 -11.02 -16.62 1.78
N ASP A 197 -11.67 -17.49 2.56
CA ASP A 197 -12.19 -18.77 2.12
C ASP A 197 -13.38 -18.55 1.17
N LYS A 198 -13.26 -19.01 -0.08
CA LYS A 198 -14.34 -19.03 -1.09
C LYS A 198 -14.95 -20.43 -1.26
N ARG A 199 -14.84 -21.27 -0.23
CA ARG A 199 -15.18 -22.69 -0.10
C ARG A 199 -14.29 -23.61 -0.93
N THR A 200 -14.14 -23.32 -2.22
CA THR A 200 -13.39 -24.15 -3.17
C THR A 200 -11.93 -23.70 -3.35
N ARG A 201 -11.62 -22.45 -2.99
CA ARG A 201 -10.28 -21.86 -3.10
C ARG A 201 -10.13 -20.69 -2.14
N ALA A 202 -8.89 -20.31 -1.87
CA ALA A 202 -8.61 -19.01 -1.30
C ALA A 202 -8.83 -17.90 -2.34
N ARG A 203 -9.55 -16.84 -1.98
CA ARG A 203 -9.60 -15.60 -2.74
C ARG A 203 -8.59 -14.62 -2.13
N ASN A 204 -7.49 -14.39 -2.83
CA ASN A 204 -6.47 -13.42 -2.46
C ASN A 204 -6.74 -12.06 -3.14
N HIS A 205 -6.77 -10.97 -2.38
CA HIS A 205 -6.90 -9.59 -2.89
C HIS A 205 -5.55 -8.91 -3.16
N GLY A 206 -4.46 -9.68 -3.18
CA GLY A 206 -3.08 -9.16 -3.17
C GLY A 206 -2.55 -9.08 -1.75
N THR A 207 -1.30 -9.44 -1.48
CA THR A 207 -0.63 -9.15 -0.22
C THR A 207 -0.05 -7.76 -0.35
N GLY A 208 -0.41 -6.87 0.56
CA GLY A 208 0.00 -5.47 0.50
C GLY A 208 1.29 -5.24 1.25
N PHE A 209 2.26 -4.58 0.63
CA PHE A 209 3.44 -4.07 1.31
C PHE A 209 3.16 -2.61 1.62
N ARG A 210 3.09 -2.27 2.91
CA ARG A 210 2.51 -1.01 3.36
C ARG A 210 3.38 -0.33 4.41
N THR A 211 3.32 0.99 4.47
CA THR A 211 4.05 1.79 5.46
C THR A 211 3.16 2.91 5.98
N SER A 212 3.46 3.48 7.15
CA SER A 212 2.80 4.68 7.65
C SER A 212 3.36 5.93 6.97
N GLU A 213 2.58 7.01 6.97
CA GLU A 213 2.97 8.26 6.30
C GLU A 213 4.29 8.84 6.83
N ASP A 214 4.52 8.77 8.15
CA ASP A 214 5.74 9.26 8.78
C ASP A 214 7.00 8.45 8.43
N LYS A 215 6.82 7.21 7.94
CA LYS A 215 7.91 6.32 7.51
C LYS A 215 8.14 6.33 6.01
N LEU A 216 7.14 6.73 5.22
CA LEU A 216 7.22 6.81 3.76
C LEU A 216 8.45 7.59 3.24
N PRO A 217 8.82 8.77 3.80
CA PRO A 217 10.04 9.50 3.40
C PRO A 217 11.33 8.68 3.46
N LYS A 218 11.42 7.69 4.36
CA LYS A 218 12.63 6.88 4.55
C LYS A 218 12.96 5.97 3.35
N LEU A 219 12.01 5.79 2.43
CA LEU A 219 12.21 5.03 1.19
C LEU A 219 12.98 5.81 0.12
N PHE A 220 13.26 7.09 0.35
CA PHE A 220 13.79 8.02 -0.64
C PHE A 220 14.91 8.88 -0.06
N THR A 221 15.84 9.30 -0.92
CA THR A 221 16.99 10.13 -0.52
C THR A 221 16.77 11.61 -0.85
N HIS A 222 15.88 11.92 -1.79
CA HIS A 222 15.60 13.29 -2.22
C HIS A 222 14.12 13.57 -2.10
N ILE A 223 13.76 14.64 -1.38
CA ILE A 223 12.37 15.04 -1.14
C ILE A 223 12.25 16.54 -1.35
N ARG A 224 11.29 16.96 -2.17
CA ARG A 224 10.96 18.38 -2.38
C ARG A 224 9.46 18.59 -2.52
N ASP A 225 8.97 19.71 -2.01
CA ASP A 225 7.62 20.19 -2.31
C ASP A 225 7.58 20.72 -3.75
N ILE A 226 6.47 20.47 -4.46
CA ILE A 226 6.22 20.94 -5.83
C ILE A 226 4.89 21.67 -5.98
#